data_AF-A0A3M1ZS73-F1
#
_entry.id   AF-A0A3M1ZS73-F1
#
_cell.length_a   1.000
_cell.length_b   1.000
_cell.length_c   1.000
_cell.angle_alpha   90.00
_cell.angle_beta   90.00
_cell.angle_gamma   90.00
#
_symmetry.space_group_name_H-M   'P 1'
#
loop_
_entity.id
_entity.type
_entity.pdbx_description
1 polymer ?
#
loop_
_entity_poly.entity_id
_entity_poly.type
_entity_poly.pdbx_seq_one_letter_code
_entity_poly.pdbx_strand_id
1 'polypeptide(L)'
;MKKGFIFCVLIFLVWLTACSRDEGTAETATMTPEMTTTAVSVTTTPIATPTASPTPEPTTVPAAISVSEQALGTNGQIVIDTVSVPEAGWLVIHAQSEGQVGEVLGQTAVSPGINHDVTITIDPLQATDPLIAMLHHDNGTPGTFEFPGPDSPWQEDGTTVMTDFAITYDFRLPTVTIADQNVGEDGIVQVETVVSVGGGWLQIHADENGRVGEVLGSIFVPDGVTESLPVVIRWREATPTLHAVLYEDNGRSRRFDPTEDLPVLVGGVPLITTFNVTLPLDVFVLDQPVIDGKIELERVYSNGPGWAVVYFDNEGDLGLIIGFAPLAAGLNEAVEIEVIESAVTPQLHILLHTDDEPIGEFDFPQADRPVTTPDGRLPAPVTFRTDPGNYLITRDQPLTADTVLIPYVVTDLDTWLVIYTDSDGQPGEIVGRIPLPPGINRNIQVPVSGVSSGDTLWAVLHLDATPTNEFNFPDGNDTPLLRNGNIIQSPFMLVDTP
;
A
#
# COMPACT_ATOMS: atom_id res chain seq x y z
N MET A 1 16.76 -29.47 43.68
CA MET A 1 17.10 -28.36 44.61
C MET A 1 16.34 -27.13 44.13
N LYS A 2 15.18 -26.83 44.73
CA LYS A 2 14.92 -25.70 45.66
C LYS A 2 15.29 -24.34 45.05
N LYS A 3 14.29 -23.58 44.57
CA LYS A 3 13.61 -22.43 45.25
C LYS A 3 14.28 -21.09 44.83
N GLY A 4 13.58 -19.99 44.57
CA GLY A 4 12.16 -19.70 44.73
C GLY A 4 11.85 -18.24 44.37
N PHE A 5 10.59 -18.04 43.99
CA PHE A 5 9.83 -16.80 43.83
C PHE A 5 9.83 -15.97 45.12
N ILE A 6 10.04 -14.64 45.05
CA ILE A 6 9.64 -13.70 46.12
C ILE A 6 8.94 -12.48 45.52
N PHE A 7 7.65 -12.44 45.81
CA PHE A 7 6.69 -11.36 45.73
C PHE A 7 6.97 -10.38 46.89
N CYS A 8 6.94 -9.06 46.67
CA CYS A 8 6.95 -8.10 47.78
C CYS A 8 5.94 -6.97 47.52
N VAL A 9 4.76 -7.18 48.09
CA VAL A 9 3.73 -6.18 48.37
C VAL A 9 4.16 -5.44 49.64
N LEU A 10 4.09 -4.10 49.65
CA LEU A 10 4.04 -3.35 50.90
C LEU A 10 3.00 -2.22 50.81
N ILE A 11 2.09 -2.28 51.77
CA ILE A 11 0.90 -1.46 52.01
C ILE A 11 1.21 -0.54 53.22
N PHE A 12 0.77 0.72 53.11
CA PHE A 12 0.40 1.71 54.15
C PHE A 12 1.38 2.06 55.30
N LEU A 13 1.63 3.37 55.48
CA LEU A 13 1.22 4.08 56.70
C LEU A 13 1.14 5.61 56.54
N VAL A 14 0.04 6.17 57.01
CA VAL A 14 -0.30 7.59 57.16
C VAL A 14 0.36 8.15 58.43
N TRP A 15 0.83 9.40 58.39
CA TRP A 15 0.95 10.27 59.57
C TRP A 15 0.43 11.68 59.27
N LEU A 16 -0.67 12.02 59.93
CA LEU A 16 -1.18 13.37 60.15
C LEU A 16 -0.59 13.89 61.47
N THR A 17 -0.07 15.12 61.48
CA THR A 17 -0.01 15.95 62.68
C THR A 17 -0.24 17.42 62.32
N ALA A 18 -1.27 17.97 62.97
CA ALA A 18 -1.70 19.35 62.95
C ALA A 18 -1.06 20.17 64.09
N CYS A 19 -1.04 21.51 63.94
CA CYS A 19 -1.20 22.53 65.01
C CYS A 19 -1.59 23.84 64.32
N SER A 20 -2.87 24.24 64.40
CA SER A 20 -3.45 25.27 65.31
C SER A 20 -3.06 26.71 64.90
N ARG A 21 -3.95 27.47 64.25
CA ARG A 21 -5.05 28.28 64.81
C ARG A 21 -4.52 29.47 65.62
N ASP A 22 -4.75 30.69 65.12
CA ASP A 22 -5.19 31.78 65.97
C ASP A 22 -6.06 32.79 65.19
N GLU A 23 -7.18 33.16 65.82
CA GLU A 23 -8.16 34.14 65.35
C GLU A 23 -7.81 35.50 65.97
N GLY A 24 -8.06 36.61 65.28
CA GLY A 24 -7.98 37.91 65.95
C GLY A 24 -8.23 39.13 65.08
N THR A 25 -9.52 39.43 64.92
CA THR A 25 -10.11 40.77 65.12
C THR A 25 -9.79 41.90 64.13
N ALA A 26 -10.86 42.35 63.46
CA ALA A 26 -10.95 43.61 62.74
C ALA A 26 -10.94 44.80 63.70
N GLU A 27 -10.13 45.82 63.40
CA GLU A 27 -10.21 47.14 64.02
C GLU A 27 -10.37 48.20 62.93
N THR A 28 -11.52 48.88 62.99
CA THR A 28 -11.90 50.01 62.15
C THR A 28 -11.28 51.28 62.73
N ALA A 29 -10.42 51.95 61.97
CA ALA A 29 -9.93 53.28 62.32
C ALA A 29 -10.52 54.32 61.35
N THR A 30 -11.49 55.05 61.88
CA THR A 30 -12.09 56.27 61.33
C THR A 30 -11.09 57.43 61.40
N MET A 31 -10.85 58.12 60.29
CA MET A 31 -10.29 59.47 60.33
C MET A 31 -11.23 60.45 59.62
N THR A 32 -11.89 61.24 60.45
CA THR A 32 -12.67 62.45 60.13
C THR A 32 -11.73 63.59 59.74
N PRO A 33 -11.99 64.32 58.63
CA PRO A 33 -11.53 65.69 58.51
C PRO A 33 -12.66 66.66 58.90
N GLU A 34 -12.39 67.46 59.94
CA GLU A 34 -13.09 68.72 60.22
C GLU A 34 -12.91 69.67 59.04
N MET A 35 -14.01 70.20 58.51
CA MET A 35 -13.99 71.34 57.60
C MET A 35 -14.98 72.39 58.10
N THR A 36 -14.38 73.46 58.61
CA THR A 36 -14.96 74.71 59.10
C THR A 36 -15.94 75.33 58.10
N THR A 37 -17.12 75.72 58.60
CA THR A 37 -18.15 76.40 57.83
C THR A 37 -17.81 77.89 57.68
N THR A 38 -17.38 78.32 56.49
CA THR A 38 -17.35 79.73 56.11
C THR A 38 -18.43 79.97 55.06
N ALA A 39 -19.48 80.69 55.44
CA ALA A 39 -20.53 81.11 54.53
C ALA A 39 -20.01 82.21 53.59
N VAL A 40 -20.02 81.95 52.28
CA VAL A 40 -19.84 82.97 51.24
C VAL A 40 -21.13 83.03 50.45
N SER A 41 -21.83 84.16 50.53
CA SER A 41 -22.99 84.47 49.69
C SER A 41 -22.53 84.73 48.25
N VAL A 42 -23.05 83.96 47.29
CA VAL A 42 -22.86 84.22 45.86
C VAL A 42 -24.24 84.41 45.21
N THR A 43 -24.42 85.59 44.63
CA THR A 43 -25.57 86.03 43.83
C THR A 43 -25.82 85.10 42.64
N THR A 44 -27.05 84.61 42.50
CA THR A 44 -27.47 83.78 41.35
C THR A 44 -27.68 84.63 40.10
N THR A 45 -26.79 84.50 39.12
CA THR A 45 -27.01 84.90 37.72
C THR A 45 -27.53 83.67 36.96
N PRO A 46 -28.62 83.73 36.17
CA PRO A 46 -29.11 82.56 35.45
C PRO A 46 -28.09 82.09 34.39
N ILE A 47 -27.61 80.86 34.55
CA ILE A 47 -26.78 80.13 33.58
C ILE A 47 -27.68 79.64 32.43
N ALA A 48 -27.28 79.94 31.20
CA ALA A 48 -27.91 79.39 30.00
C ALA A 48 -27.74 77.86 29.95
N THR A 49 -28.80 77.16 29.56
CA THR A 49 -28.82 75.72 29.28
C THR A 49 -27.65 75.34 28.36
N PRO A 50 -26.81 74.34 28.71
CA PRO A 50 -25.77 73.87 27.82
C PRO A 50 -26.41 73.22 26.59
N THR A 51 -26.11 73.77 25.41
CA THR A 51 -26.37 73.11 24.13
C THR A 51 -25.57 71.81 24.10
N ALA A 52 -26.22 70.68 23.84
CA ALA A 52 -25.55 69.40 23.65
C ALA A 52 -24.50 69.52 22.54
N SER A 53 -23.23 69.27 22.88
CA SER A 53 -22.18 69.02 21.90
C SER A 53 -22.53 67.73 21.15
N PRO A 54 -22.39 67.65 19.81
CA PRO A 54 -22.56 66.38 19.12
C PRO A 54 -21.54 65.40 19.70
N THR A 55 -22.00 64.24 20.16
CA THR A 55 -21.16 63.07 20.36
C THR A 55 -20.49 62.78 19.02
N PRO A 56 -19.15 62.65 18.93
CA PRO A 56 -18.51 62.25 17.68
C PRO A 56 -19.11 60.92 17.25
N GLU A 57 -19.62 60.87 16.02
CA GLU A 57 -20.05 59.64 15.38
C GLU A 57 -18.84 58.70 15.34
N PRO A 58 -18.93 57.45 15.84
CA PRO A 58 -17.79 56.54 15.81
C PRO A 58 -17.35 56.37 14.36
N THR A 59 -16.11 56.72 14.06
CA THR A 59 -15.50 56.41 12.77
C THR A 59 -15.47 54.90 12.65
N THR A 60 -16.34 54.33 11.81
CA THR A 60 -16.34 52.91 11.48
C THR A 60 -15.00 52.59 10.83
N VAL A 61 -14.22 51.70 11.45
CA VAL A 61 -12.98 51.19 10.87
C VAL A 61 -13.38 50.28 9.69
N PRO A 62 -13.02 50.61 8.44
CA PRO A 62 -13.33 49.76 7.31
C PRO A 62 -12.61 48.41 7.41
N ALA A 63 -13.19 47.38 6.81
CA ALA A 63 -12.58 46.06 6.83
C ALA A 63 -11.47 45.99 5.78
N ALA A 64 -10.23 45.72 6.19
CA ALA A 64 -9.10 45.70 5.27
C ALA A 64 -8.02 44.72 5.72
N ILE A 65 -7.25 44.23 4.74
CA ILE A 65 -6.10 43.35 4.94
C ILE A 65 -4.90 43.98 4.23
N SER A 66 -3.74 43.98 4.89
CA SER A 66 -2.45 44.27 4.28
C SER A 66 -1.49 43.14 4.62
N VAL A 67 -0.84 42.59 3.61
CA VAL A 67 0.17 41.54 3.73
C VAL A 67 1.21 41.72 2.65
N SER A 68 2.46 41.52 3.01
CA SER A 68 3.61 41.52 2.10
C SER A 68 3.98 40.11 1.66
N GLU A 69 4.70 40.00 0.54
CA GLU A 69 5.34 38.75 0.16
C GLU A 69 6.30 38.28 1.27
N GLN A 70 6.35 36.98 1.52
CA GLN A 70 7.13 36.42 2.63
C GLN A 70 7.64 35.01 2.35
N ALA A 71 8.68 34.62 3.08
CA ALA A 71 9.17 33.25 3.04
C ALA A 71 8.27 32.35 3.91
N LEU A 72 7.98 31.14 3.43
CA LEU A 72 7.25 30.12 4.17
C LEU A 72 8.19 29.00 4.59
N GLY A 73 8.26 28.78 5.91
CA GLY A 73 9.06 27.72 6.50
C GLY A 73 8.28 26.45 6.81
N THR A 74 9.00 25.41 7.23
CA THR A 74 8.39 24.12 7.66
C THR A 74 7.50 24.25 8.90
N ASN A 75 7.60 25.37 9.63
CA ASN A 75 6.70 25.70 10.73
C ASN A 75 5.34 26.27 10.28
N GLY A 76 5.14 26.52 8.98
CA GLY A 76 3.87 26.94 8.42
C GLY A 76 3.42 28.35 8.82
N GLN A 77 4.31 29.19 9.34
CA GLN A 77 3.91 30.47 9.92
C GLN A 77 3.78 31.56 8.84
N ILE A 78 2.59 32.15 8.73
CA ILE A 78 2.28 33.33 7.93
C ILE A 78 2.00 34.52 8.85
N VAL A 79 2.57 35.68 8.53
CA VAL A 79 2.33 36.94 9.25
C VAL A 79 1.59 37.90 8.33
N ILE A 80 0.45 38.40 8.79
CA ILE A 80 -0.33 39.44 8.12
C ILE A 80 -0.04 40.78 8.79
N ASP A 81 0.50 41.72 8.00
CA ASP A 81 1.01 43.01 8.49
C ASP A 81 -0.05 43.78 9.27
N THR A 82 -1.26 43.88 8.72
CA THR A 82 -2.38 44.56 9.37
C THR A 82 -3.72 43.98 8.92
N VAL A 83 -4.62 43.80 9.88
CA VAL A 83 -6.02 43.46 9.67
C VAL A 83 -6.91 44.42 10.43
N SER A 84 -7.82 45.10 9.74
CA SER A 84 -8.83 45.92 10.37
C SER A 84 -10.21 45.33 10.18
N VAL A 85 -10.99 45.24 11.26
CA VAL A 85 -12.37 44.75 11.25
C VAL A 85 -13.24 45.60 12.19
N PRO A 86 -14.49 45.93 11.84
CA PRO A 86 -15.37 46.72 12.71
C PRO A 86 -15.96 45.88 13.86
N GLU A 87 -16.01 44.55 13.71
CA GLU A 87 -16.47 43.60 14.73
C GLU A 87 -15.56 42.37 14.75
N ALA A 88 -15.80 41.44 15.68
CA ALA A 88 -15.00 40.22 15.75
C ALA A 88 -15.22 39.36 14.49
N GLY A 89 -14.17 38.70 14.02
CA GLY A 89 -14.24 37.90 12.80
C GLY A 89 -13.07 36.93 12.70
N TRP A 90 -12.92 36.38 11.50
CA TRP A 90 -11.86 35.43 11.16
C TRP A 90 -11.01 35.96 10.02
N LEU A 91 -9.70 35.79 10.14
CA LEU A 91 -8.76 35.90 9.04
C LEU A 91 -8.41 34.50 8.59
N VAL A 92 -8.63 34.22 7.31
CA VAL A 92 -8.51 32.89 6.71
C VAL A 92 -7.51 32.94 5.56
N ILE A 93 -6.58 32.01 5.54
CA ILE A 93 -5.65 31.81 4.42
C ILE A 93 -6.20 30.69 3.54
N HIS A 94 -6.40 31.02 2.27
CA HIS A 94 -6.84 30.09 1.25
C HIS A 94 -5.71 29.78 0.27
N ALA A 95 -5.72 28.54 -0.23
CA ALA A 95 -5.04 28.21 -1.48
C ALA A 95 -5.63 29.05 -2.63
N GLN A 96 -4.84 29.26 -3.68
CA GLN A 96 -5.28 29.93 -4.90
C GLN A 96 -4.95 29.07 -6.11
N SER A 97 -5.94 28.87 -6.97
CA SER A 97 -5.76 28.23 -8.27
C SER A 97 -6.47 29.06 -9.34
N GLU A 98 -5.76 29.41 -10.40
CA GLU A 98 -6.30 30.22 -11.52
C GLU A 98 -6.98 31.54 -11.09
N GLY A 99 -6.49 32.16 -10.00
CA GLY A 99 -7.07 33.37 -9.42
C GLY A 99 -8.41 33.17 -8.70
N GLN A 100 -8.82 31.91 -8.48
CA GLN A 100 -9.98 31.55 -7.68
C GLN A 100 -9.56 31.18 -6.25
N VAL A 101 -10.46 31.45 -5.31
CA VAL A 101 -10.32 31.07 -3.90
C VAL A 101 -10.48 29.55 -3.78
N GLY A 102 -9.44 28.89 -3.31
CA GLY A 102 -9.39 27.46 -3.05
C GLY A 102 -9.74 27.08 -1.62
N GLU A 103 -9.21 25.93 -1.18
CA GLU A 103 -9.43 25.40 0.17
C GLU A 103 -8.82 26.28 1.27
N VAL A 104 -9.36 26.16 2.48
CA VAL A 104 -8.85 26.82 3.68
C VAL A 104 -7.60 26.09 4.16
N LEU A 105 -6.47 26.80 4.24
CA LEU A 105 -5.19 26.27 4.71
C LEU A 105 -4.93 26.57 6.19
N GLY A 106 -5.55 27.63 6.71
CA GLY A 106 -5.51 27.99 8.12
C GLY A 106 -6.33 29.23 8.44
N GLN A 107 -6.65 29.42 9.71
CA GLN A 107 -7.51 30.50 10.17
C GLN A 107 -7.12 30.97 11.57
N THR A 108 -7.38 32.24 11.86
CA THR A 108 -7.28 32.80 13.22
C THR A 108 -8.36 33.83 13.48
N ALA A 109 -8.79 33.93 14.73
CA ALA A 109 -9.72 34.97 15.15
C ALA A 109 -9.03 36.35 15.15
N VAL A 110 -9.77 37.38 14.77
CA VAL A 110 -9.34 38.77 14.78
C VAL A 110 -10.30 39.61 15.63
N SER A 111 -9.75 40.48 16.47
CA SER A 111 -10.54 41.34 17.36
C SER A 111 -11.01 42.60 16.64
N PRO A 112 -12.14 43.22 17.05
CA PRO A 112 -12.57 44.51 16.52
C PRO A 112 -11.46 45.57 16.62
N GLY A 113 -11.34 46.42 15.60
CA GLY A 113 -10.30 47.43 15.48
C GLY A 113 -9.18 47.01 14.54
N ILE A 114 -7.98 47.56 14.78
CA ILE A 114 -6.79 47.31 13.97
C ILE A 114 -5.89 46.32 14.72
N ASN A 115 -5.58 45.20 14.06
CA ASN A 115 -4.69 44.16 14.53
C ASN A 115 -3.41 44.21 13.69
N HIS A 116 -2.25 44.07 14.33
CA HIS A 116 -0.94 44.08 13.68
C HIS A 116 -0.24 42.74 13.88
N ASP A 117 0.62 42.38 12.91
CA ASP A 117 1.48 41.19 12.99
C ASP A 117 0.67 39.91 13.31
N VAL A 118 -0.49 39.77 12.67
CA VAL A 118 -1.42 38.65 12.93
C VAL A 118 -0.81 37.37 12.38
N THR A 119 -0.53 36.43 13.26
CA THR A 119 0.12 35.17 12.91
C THR A 119 -0.90 34.06 12.67
N ILE A 120 -0.77 33.36 11.54
CA ILE A 120 -1.56 32.18 11.18
C ILE A 120 -0.61 31.02 10.91
N THR A 121 -0.97 29.81 11.35
CA THR A 121 -0.25 28.58 10.99
C THR A 121 -1.04 27.84 9.92
N ILE A 122 -0.38 27.47 8.83
CA ILE A 122 -0.90 26.63 7.74
C ILE A 122 -0.07 25.35 7.62
N ASP A 123 -0.58 24.34 6.92
CA ASP A 123 0.29 23.26 6.43
C ASP A 123 1.10 23.78 5.23
N PRO A 124 2.43 23.91 5.35
CA PRO A 124 3.24 24.45 4.27
C PRO A 124 3.32 23.52 3.05
N LEU A 125 3.01 22.23 3.17
CA LEU A 125 2.96 21.32 2.02
C LEU A 125 1.69 21.47 1.20
N GLN A 126 0.60 22.00 1.79
CA GLN A 126 -0.64 22.34 1.07
C GLN A 126 -0.66 23.76 0.49
N ALA A 127 0.36 24.57 0.77
CA ALA A 127 0.41 25.94 0.29
C ALA A 127 0.51 26.04 -1.23
N THR A 128 -0.20 27.00 -1.82
CA THR A 128 -0.04 27.42 -3.21
C THR A 128 0.75 28.73 -3.26
N ASP A 129 1.25 29.10 -4.44
CA ASP A 129 1.81 30.43 -4.67
C ASP A 129 1.13 31.05 -5.91
N PRO A 130 0.38 32.17 -5.78
CA PRO A 130 0.13 32.95 -4.56
C PRO A 130 -0.83 32.27 -3.55
N LEU A 131 -0.96 32.86 -2.36
CA LEU A 131 -2.01 32.59 -1.37
C LEU A 131 -3.04 33.73 -1.33
N ILE A 132 -4.23 33.48 -0.78
CA ILE A 132 -5.26 34.51 -0.54
C ILE A 132 -5.51 34.64 0.97
N ALA A 133 -5.40 35.85 1.50
CA ALA A 133 -5.94 36.20 2.81
C ALA A 133 -7.35 36.77 2.65
N MET A 134 -8.33 36.20 3.35
CA MET A 134 -9.74 36.59 3.29
C MET A 134 -10.29 36.82 4.69
N LEU A 135 -11.10 37.87 4.84
CA LEU A 135 -11.87 38.10 6.06
C LEU A 135 -13.21 37.38 6.01
N HIS A 136 -13.61 36.81 7.14
CA HIS A 136 -14.92 36.21 7.36
C HIS A 136 -15.54 36.81 8.62
N HIS A 137 -16.88 36.83 8.66
CA HIS A 137 -17.61 37.14 9.89
C HIS A 137 -17.46 35.99 10.90
N ASP A 138 -17.67 36.27 12.19
CA ASP A 138 -17.85 35.28 13.27
C ASP A 138 -19.34 35.23 13.63
N ASN A 139 -20.12 34.61 12.75
CA ASN A 139 -21.57 34.48 12.86
C ASN A 139 -21.90 33.06 13.34
N GLY A 140 -23.08 32.86 13.93
CA GLY A 140 -23.43 31.52 14.44
C GLY A 140 -22.89 31.33 15.85
N THR A 141 -21.88 30.48 16.02
CA THR A 141 -21.30 30.21 17.36
C THR A 141 -20.08 31.10 17.61
N PRO A 142 -20.17 32.09 18.51
CA PRO A 142 -19.07 33.03 18.72
C PRO A 142 -17.75 32.34 19.04
N GLY A 143 -16.68 32.70 18.32
CA GLY A 143 -15.34 32.14 18.47
C GLY A 143 -15.17 30.73 17.90
N THR A 144 -16.07 30.25 17.05
CA THR A 144 -15.93 28.99 16.31
C THR A 144 -15.96 29.27 14.81
N PHE A 145 -14.94 28.84 14.07
CA PHE A 145 -14.92 29.01 12.62
C PHE A 145 -15.82 27.97 11.91
N GLU A 146 -16.80 28.45 11.15
CA GLU A 146 -17.92 27.67 10.61
C GLU A 146 -18.10 27.94 9.08
N PHE A 147 -17.14 27.48 8.27
CA PHE A 147 -17.13 27.64 6.80
C PHE A 147 -16.95 26.31 6.05
N PRO A 148 -17.73 26.03 4.97
CA PRO A 148 -18.86 26.82 4.48
C PRO A 148 -20.02 26.81 5.48
N GLY A 149 -20.67 27.96 5.69
CA GLY A 149 -21.67 28.08 6.75
C GLY A 149 -21.95 29.52 7.18
N PRO A 150 -22.31 29.73 8.47
CA PRO A 150 -22.58 31.05 9.05
C PRO A 150 -21.48 32.09 8.83
N ASP A 151 -20.21 31.66 8.85
CA ASP A 151 -19.03 32.53 8.67
C ASP A 151 -18.79 32.86 7.21
N SER A 152 -19.72 33.61 6.64
CA SER A 152 -19.62 34.08 5.26
C SER A 152 -18.45 35.06 5.09
N PRO A 153 -17.84 35.11 3.89
CA PRO A 153 -16.83 36.11 3.57
C PRO A 153 -17.32 37.53 3.82
N TRP A 154 -16.43 38.34 4.37
CA TRP A 154 -16.67 39.75 4.66
C TRP A 154 -16.82 40.53 3.35
N GLN A 155 -17.84 41.38 3.25
CA GLN A 155 -18.06 42.22 2.06
C GLN A 155 -18.02 43.70 2.41
N GLU A 156 -17.29 44.48 1.61
CA GLU A 156 -17.28 45.94 1.65
C GLU A 156 -17.65 46.45 0.25
N ASP A 157 -18.69 47.30 0.17
CA ASP A 157 -19.27 47.78 -1.09
C ASP A 157 -19.61 46.67 -2.11
N GLY A 158 -20.01 45.50 -1.62
CA GLY A 158 -20.36 44.33 -2.44
C GLY A 158 -19.16 43.56 -3.00
N THR A 159 -17.95 43.87 -2.54
CA THR A 159 -16.72 43.13 -2.88
C THR A 159 -16.21 42.39 -1.65
N THR A 160 -15.82 41.12 -1.82
CA THR A 160 -15.20 40.36 -0.74
C THR A 160 -13.87 41.00 -0.32
N VAL A 161 -13.69 41.19 0.99
CA VAL A 161 -12.44 41.72 1.55
C VAL A 161 -11.40 40.60 1.57
N MET A 162 -10.58 40.57 0.53
CA MET A 162 -9.50 39.62 0.36
C MET A 162 -8.31 40.27 -0.36
N THR A 163 -7.13 39.73 -0.18
CA THR A 163 -5.92 40.12 -0.90
C THR A 163 -5.07 38.88 -1.20
N ASP A 164 -4.46 38.82 -2.36
CA ASP A 164 -3.45 37.83 -2.69
C ASP A 164 -2.06 38.29 -2.23
N PHE A 165 -1.18 37.34 -1.94
CA PHE A 165 0.22 37.60 -1.65
C PHE A 165 1.10 36.41 -2.07
N ALA A 166 2.30 36.72 -2.55
CA ALA A 166 3.26 35.71 -2.98
C ALA A 166 4.00 35.12 -1.77
N ILE A 167 4.38 33.84 -1.90
CA ILE A 167 5.26 33.18 -0.93
C ILE A 167 6.51 32.63 -1.61
N THR A 168 7.56 32.42 -0.83
CA THR A 168 8.74 31.64 -1.28
C THR A 168 9.06 30.59 -0.24
N TYR A 169 9.14 29.32 -0.63
CA TYR A 169 9.56 28.26 0.28
C TYR A 169 11.01 28.46 0.73
N ASP A 170 11.26 28.47 2.05
CA ASP A 170 12.62 28.48 2.60
C ASP A 170 13.22 27.06 2.75
N PHE A 171 12.40 26.04 2.47
CA PHE A 171 12.75 24.64 2.49
C PHE A 171 12.53 24.00 1.11
N ARG A 172 13.05 22.78 0.93
CA ARG A 172 12.81 22.02 -0.30
C ARG A 172 11.50 21.25 -0.17
N LEU A 173 10.61 21.44 -1.13
CA LEU A 173 9.42 20.61 -1.22
C LEU A 173 9.81 19.12 -1.38
N PRO A 174 9.02 18.21 -0.82
CA PRO A 174 9.22 16.79 -1.00
C PRO A 174 9.29 16.40 -2.48
N THR A 175 10.23 15.53 -2.82
CA THR A 175 10.36 15.00 -4.19
C THR A 175 10.97 13.62 -4.15
N VAL A 176 10.61 12.79 -5.12
CA VAL A 176 11.23 11.48 -5.38
C VAL A 176 11.78 11.53 -6.80
N THR A 177 13.07 11.26 -6.94
CA THR A 177 13.74 11.14 -8.24
C THR A 177 14.19 9.71 -8.42
N ILE A 178 13.66 9.07 -9.45
CA ILE A 178 13.97 7.71 -9.85
C ILE A 178 13.93 7.63 -11.37
N ALA A 179 14.89 6.91 -11.95
CA ALA A 179 14.98 6.69 -13.39
C ALA A 179 14.52 5.27 -13.75
N ASP A 180 14.16 5.11 -15.02
CA ASP A 180 13.95 3.79 -15.61
C ASP A 180 15.22 2.94 -15.48
N GLN A 181 15.07 1.68 -15.10
CA GLN A 181 16.22 0.85 -14.73
C GLN A 181 15.99 -0.65 -14.92
N ASN A 182 17.08 -1.40 -14.95
CA ASN A 182 17.02 -2.87 -14.88
C ASN A 182 17.02 -3.30 -13.41
N VAL A 183 16.12 -4.19 -13.04
CA VAL A 183 16.08 -4.81 -11.72
C VAL A 183 16.60 -6.23 -11.85
N GLY A 184 17.57 -6.60 -11.00
CA GLY A 184 18.14 -7.94 -10.98
C GLY A 184 17.26 -8.93 -10.22
N GLU A 185 17.71 -10.19 -10.14
CA GLU A 185 17.04 -11.21 -9.32
C GLU A 185 17.05 -10.89 -7.81
N ASP A 186 17.93 -9.98 -7.38
CA ASP A 186 17.98 -9.42 -6.03
C ASP A 186 16.82 -8.45 -5.73
N GLY A 187 16.05 -8.05 -6.75
CA GLY A 187 14.87 -7.22 -6.60
C GLY A 187 15.19 -5.81 -6.12
N ILE A 188 16.39 -5.27 -6.37
CA ILE A 188 16.76 -3.94 -5.90
C ILE A 188 16.36 -2.87 -6.91
N VAL A 189 15.51 -1.94 -6.48
CA VAL A 189 15.21 -0.67 -7.16
C VAL A 189 16.09 0.42 -6.56
N GLN A 190 16.87 1.12 -7.38
CA GLN A 190 17.70 2.26 -6.99
C GLN A 190 16.92 3.56 -7.14
N VAL A 191 16.69 4.25 -6.04
CA VAL A 191 16.10 5.59 -6.02
C VAL A 191 17.24 6.61 -5.95
N GLU A 192 17.30 7.53 -6.91
CA GLU A 192 18.41 8.48 -7.04
C GLU A 192 18.43 9.44 -5.85
N THR A 193 17.29 10.06 -5.56
CA THR A 193 17.16 11.02 -4.47
C THR A 193 15.72 11.05 -3.95
N VAL A 194 15.58 11.11 -2.64
CA VAL A 194 14.33 11.46 -1.96
C VAL A 194 14.58 12.70 -1.11
N VAL A 195 13.76 13.73 -1.30
CA VAL A 195 13.64 14.85 -0.36
C VAL A 195 12.37 14.62 0.43
N SER A 196 12.48 14.55 1.76
CA SER A 196 11.37 14.41 2.69
C SER A 196 11.37 15.59 3.66
N VAL A 197 10.18 16.06 4.03
CA VAL A 197 9.99 17.03 5.12
C VAL A 197 9.42 16.24 6.29
N GLY A 198 10.24 16.01 7.30
CA GLY A 198 9.98 14.99 8.32
C GLY A 198 10.39 13.58 7.86
N GLY A 199 10.36 12.64 8.81
CA GLY A 199 10.56 11.22 8.50
C GLY A 199 9.33 10.65 7.78
N GLY A 200 9.56 9.68 6.91
CA GLY A 200 8.51 9.06 6.11
C GLY A 200 8.87 7.67 5.60
N TRP A 201 7.99 7.13 4.77
CA TRP A 201 8.16 5.83 4.12
C TRP A 201 8.07 5.99 2.61
N LEU A 202 9.11 5.57 1.90
CA LEU A 202 9.02 5.38 0.46
C LEU A 202 8.55 3.95 0.19
N GLN A 203 7.43 3.81 -0.53
CA GLN A 203 6.95 2.52 -0.99
C GLN A 203 7.00 2.44 -2.51
N ILE A 204 7.36 1.26 -3.01
CA ILE A 204 7.29 0.92 -4.44
C ILE A 204 6.09 0.02 -4.62
N HIS A 205 5.20 0.42 -5.52
CA HIS A 205 3.95 -0.26 -5.84
C HIS A 205 3.98 -0.80 -7.27
N ALA A 206 3.28 -1.90 -7.49
CA ALA A 206 2.92 -2.35 -8.83
C ALA A 206 1.98 -1.33 -9.50
N ASP A 207 1.97 -1.33 -10.83
CA ASP A 207 0.99 -0.64 -11.64
C ASP A 207 -0.26 -1.52 -11.78
N GLU A 208 -1.40 -0.94 -11.44
CA GLU A 208 -2.72 -1.52 -11.68
C GLU A 208 -3.50 -0.63 -12.64
N ASN A 209 -3.26 -0.82 -13.94
CA ASN A 209 -3.92 -0.08 -15.01
C ASN A 209 -3.65 1.44 -14.95
N GLY A 210 -2.39 1.82 -14.77
CA GLY A 210 -1.98 3.23 -14.65
C GLY A 210 -2.22 3.84 -13.27
N ARG A 211 -2.53 3.01 -12.26
CA ARG A 211 -2.77 3.44 -10.87
C ARG A 211 -1.85 2.70 -9.92
N VAL A 212 -1.63 3.30 -8.75
CA VAL A 212 -0.93 2.67 -7.63
C VAL A 212 -1.67 1.41 -7.19
N GLY A 213 -1.03 0.25 -7.35
CA GLY A 213 -1.53 -1.05 -6.92
C GLY A 213 -0.87 -1.54 -5.64
N GLU A 214 -0.67 -2.86 -5.56
CA GLU A 214 -0.09 -3.56 -4.40
C GLU A 214 1.33 -3.10 -4.06
N VAL A 215 1.66 -3.11 -2.75
CA VAL A 215 2.98 -2.72 -2.24
C VAL A 215 3.99 -3.84 -2.49
N LEU A 216 5.06 -3.55 -3.22
CA LEU A 216 6.11 -4.53 -3.53
C LEU A 216 7.29 -4.45 -2.57
N GLY A 217 7.60 -3.24 -2.08
CA GLY A 217 8.71 -2.98 -1.18
C GLY A 217 8.56 -1.62 -0.50
N SER A 218 9.18 -1.46 0.67
CA SER A 218 9.15 -0.23 1.45
C SER A 218 10.47 0.03 2.14
N ILE A 219 10.79 1.30 2.35
CA ILE A 219 11.96 1.73 3.11
C ILE A 219 11.66 3.03 3.85
N PHE A 220 12.20 3.16 5.06
CA PHE A 220 12.10 4.40 5.82
C PHE A 220 13.05 5.46 5.25
N VAL A 221 12.55 6.68 5.09
CA VAL A 221 13.29 7.85 4.62
C VAL A 221 13.38 8.86 5.78
N PRO A 222 14.59 9.20 6.25
CA PRO A 222 14.78 10.28 7.22
C PRO A 222 14.36 11.65 6.66
N ASP A 223 14.12 12.60 7.57
CA ASP A 223 13.97 14.02 7.22
C ASP A 223 15.19 14.55 6.45
N GLY A 224 14.92 15.37 5.43
CA GLY A 224 15.92 15.97 4.55
C GLY A 224 16.15 15.19 3.26
N VAL A 225 17.40 15.17 2.80
CA VAL A 225 17.79 14.58 1.51
C VAL A 225 18.46 13.23 1.72
N THR A 226 17.93 12.20 1.09
CA THR A 226 18.53 10.86 1.03
C THR A 226 18.86 10.52 -0.42
N GLU A 227 20.13 10.21 -0.70
CA GLU A 227 20.61 9.85 -2.04
C GLU A 227 20.92 8.35 -2.13
N SER A 228 20.81 7.78 -3.34
CA SER A 228 21.21 6.39 -3.65
C SER A 228 20.56 5.37 -2.70
N LEU A 229 19.24 5.38 -2.64
CA LEU A 229 18.45 4.56 -1.72
C LEU A 229 18.02 3.24 -2.39
N PRO A 230 18.53 2.08 -1.94
CA PRO A 230 18.11 0.79 -2.47
C PRO A 230 16.82 0.31 -1.80
N VAL A 231 15.78 0.07 -2.59
CA VAL A 231 14.51 -0.52 -2.14
C VAL A 231 14.42 -1.95 -2.65
N VAL A 232 14.34 -2.92 -1.73
CA VAL A 232 14.12 -4.33 -2.10
C VAL A 232 12.64 -4.53 -2.36
N ILE A 233 12.32 -5.04 -3.55
CA ILE A 233 10.95 -5.34 -3.98
C ILE A 233 10.77 -6.84 -4.21
N ARG A 234 9.52 -7.31 -4.06
CA ARG A 234 9.09 -8.64 -4.51
C ARG A 234 8.92 -8.64 -6.03
N TRP A 235 10.04 -8.67 -6.76
CA TRP A 235 10.05 -8.46 -8.22
C TRP A 235 9.18 -9.45 -9.00
N ARG A 236 8.95 -10.68 -8.49
CA ARG A 236 8.09 -11.69 -9.13
C ARG A 236 6.60 -11.32 -9.11
N GLU A 237 6.21 -10.37 -8.27
CA GLU A 237 4.87 -9.79 -8.18
C GLU A 237 4.80 -8.39 -8.82
N ALA A 238 5.94 -7.88 -9.31
CA ALA A 238 6.04 -6.54 -9.88
C ALA A 238 5.48 -6.50 -11.30
N THR A 239 5.20 -5.29 -11.77
CA THR A 239 4.85 -4.98 -13.17
C THR A 239 5.98 -4.21 -13.84
N PRO A 240 6.06 -4.19 -15.19
CA PRO A 240 7.10 -3.42 -15.88
C PRO A 240 7.01 -1.91 -15.65
N THR A 241 5.82 -1.38 -15.32
CA THR A 241 5.62 -0.03 -14.82
C THR A 241 5.46 -0.08 -13.30
N LEU A 242 6.12 0.79 -12.55
CA LEU A 242 6.02 0.87 -11.09
C LEU A 242 5.73 2.30 -10.63
N HIS A 243 5.19 2.43 -9.42
CA HIS A 243 4.95 3.72 -8.77
C HIS A 243 5.71 3.80 -7.44
N ALA A 244 6.52 4.85 -7.28
CA ALA A 244 7.09 5.22 -6.01
C ALA A 244 6.17 6.25 -5.32
N VAL A 245 5.75 5.98 -4.09
CA VAL A 245 4.88 6.86 -3.30
C VAL A 245 5.56 7.15 -1.97
N LEU A 246 5.66 8.44 -1.63
CA LEU A 246 6.17 8.87 -0.33
C LEU A 246 5.00 9.03 0.65
N TYR A 247 5.10 8.38 1.79
CA TYR A 247 4.15 8.46 2.90
C TYR A 247 4.78 9.16 4.10
N GLU A 248 3.97 9.83 4.89
CA GLU A 248 4.36 10.36 6.20
C GLU A 248 4.64 9.21 7.19
N ASP A 249 5.40 9.46 8.25
CA ASP A 249 5.56 8.52 9.39
C ASP A 249 4.79 9.06 10.60
N ASN A 250 3.47 9.10 10.44
CA ASN A 250 2.52 9.47 11.47
C ASN A 250 2.26 8.26 12.39
N GLY A 251 1.91 8.52 13.65
CA GLY A 251 1.64 7.42 14.58
C GLY A 251 2.89 6.83 15.22
N ARG A 252 3.09 5.50 15.09
CA ARG A 252 4.23 4.82 15.72
C ARG A 252 5.49 5.00 14.89
N SER A 253 6.33 5.94 15.31
CA SER A 253 7.58 6.26 14.62
C SER A 253 8.37 5.03 14.17
N ARG A 254 8.75 5.03 12.89
CA ARG A 254 9.48 3.97 12.20
C ARG A 254 8.74 2.64 12.16
N ARG A 255 7.42 2.67 12.10
CA ARG A 255 6.61 1.51 11.76
C ARG A 255 5.44 1.95 10.90
N PHE A 256 5.47 1.54 9.63
CA PHE A 256 4.39 1.85 8.71
C PHE A 256 3.02 1.40 9.26
N ASP A 257 2.08 2.33 9.32
CA ASP A 257 0.67 2.13 9.66
C ASP A 257 -0.21 2.67 8.53
N PRO A 258 -0.83 1.82 7.70
CA PRO A 258 -1.59 2.27 6.53
C PRO A 258 -2.82 3.12 6.87
N THR A 259 -3.21 3.22 8.15
CA THR A 259 -4.33 4.05 8.59
C THR A 259 -3.91 5.44 9.07
N GLU A 260 -2.64 5.60 9.48
CA GLU A 260 -2.10 6.86 10.00
C GLU A 260 -1.09 7.48 9.03
N ASP A 261 -0.29 6.66 8.34
CA ASP A 261 0.70 7.06 7.35
C ASP A 261 0.03 7.29 6.00
N LEU A 262 -0.43 8.53 5.80
CA LEU A 262 -1.02 8.97 4.55
C LEU A 262 0.07 9.35 3.54
N PRO A 263 -0.22 9.28 2.23
CA PRO A 263 0.68 9.81 1.21
C PRO A 263 0.99 11.28 1.46
N VAL A 264 2.26 11.66 1.33
CA VAL A 264 2.68 13.06 1.35
C VAL A 264 1.99 13.79 0.21
N LEU A 265 1.26 14.85 0.54
CA LEU A 265 0.56 15.70 -0.42
C LEU A 265 1.37 16.97 -0.66
N VAL A 266 1.64 17.29 -1.93
CA VAL A 266 2.24 18.58 -2.32
C VAL A 266 1.20 19.35 -3.13
N GLY A 267 0.73 20.47 -2.60
CA GLY A 267 -0.36 21.25 -3.19
C GLY A 267 -1.66 20.44 -3.33
N GLY A 268 -1.98 19.59 -2.35
CA GLY A 268 -3.18 18.74 -2.35
C GLY A 268 -3.07 17.45 -3.17
N VAL A 269 -1.95 17.22 -3.87
CA VAL A 269 -1.78 16.05 -4.74
C VAL A 269 -0.77 15.08 -4.13
N PRO A 270 -1.07 13.77 -4.07
CA PRO A 270 -0.11 12.76 -3.61
C PRO A 270 1.18 12.78 -4.44
N LEU A 271 2.32 12.76 -3.76
CA LEU A 271 3.63 12.65 -4.39
C LEU A 271 3.85 11.23 -4.92
N ILE A 272 3.54 11.02 -6.19
CA ILE A 272 3.72 9.75 -6.91
C ILE A 272 4.72 9.96 -8.04
N THR A 273 5.71 9.08 -8.13
CA THR A 273 6.66 9.03 -9.25
C THR A 273 6.55 7.70 -9.97
N THR A 274 6.15 7.74 -11.24
CA THR A 274 6.05 6.56 -12.10
C THR A 274 7.34 6.36 -12.87
N PHE A 275 7.81 5.12 -12.97
CA PHE A 275 9.01 4.74 -13.71
C PHE A 275 8.86 3.32 -14.28
N ASN A 276 9.63 3.01 -15.33
CA ASN A 276 9.66 1.68 -15.92
C ASN A 276 10.85 0.85 -15.41
N VAL A 277 10.64 -0.45 -15.30
CA VAL A 277 11.67 -1.41 -14.97
C VAL A 277 11.75 -2.51 -16.02
N THR A 278 12.97 -2.94 -16.34
CA THR A 278 13.18 -4.24 -16.99
C THR A 278 13.50 -5.26 -15.91
N LEU A 279 12.60 -6.20 -15.69
CA LEU A 279 12.68 -7.24 -14.69
C LEU A 279 13.32 -8.50 -15.29
N PRO A 280 13.84 -9.41 -14.44
CA PRO A 280 14.40 -10.67 -14.90
C PRO A 280 13.35 -11.49 -15.66
N LEU A 281 13.77 -12.11 -16.76
CA LEU A 281 12.93 -13.10 -17.45
C LEU A 281 12.80 -14.34 -16.57
N ASP A 282 11.60 -14.89 -16.51
CA ASP A 282 11.33 -16.04 -15.66
C ASP A 282 10.22 -16.88 -16.27
N VAL A 283 10.57 -18.10 -16.67
CA VAL A 283 9.62 -19.08 -17.19
C VAL A 283 9.74 -20.30 -16.30
N PHE A 284 8.65 -20.64 -15.63
CA PHE A 284 8.53 -21.84 -14.81
C PHE A 284 7.56 -22.81 -15.48
N VAL A 285 8.07 -23.99 -15.77
CA VAL A 285 7.34 -25.09 -16.39
C VAL A 285 7.78 -26.37 -15.71
N LEU A 286 6.82 -27.27 -15.47
CA LEU A 286 7.10 -28.59 -14.94
C LEU A 286 7.25 -29.60 -16.09
N ASP A 287 8.06 -30.63 -15.86
CA ASP A 287 8.04 -31.81 -16.72
C ASP A 287 6.64 -32.42 -16.70
N GLN A 288 6.04 -32.55 -17.88
CA GLN A 288 4.62 -32.85 -18.04
C GLN A 288 4.37 -33.58 -19.35
N PRO A 289 3.44 -34.54 -19.40
CA PRO A 289 2.98 -35.09 -20.67
C PRO A 289 2.24 -34.02 -21.48
N VAL A 290 2.28 -34.14 -22.81
CA VAL A 290 1.38 -33.38 -23.69
C VAL A 290 0.04 -34.07 -23.72
N ILE A 291 -1.00 -33.40 -23.23
CA ILE A 291 -2.38 -33.94 -23.17
C ILE A 291 -3.25 -33.15 -24.13
N ASP A 292 -3.98 -33.84 -25.01
CA ASP A 292 -4.83 -33.23 -26.04
C ASP A 292 -4.14 -32.11 -26.84
N GLY A 293 -2.87 -32.34 -27.17
CA GLY A 293 -2.05 -31.38 -27.92
C GLY A 293 -1.71 -30.11 -27.15
N LYS A 294 -1.74 -30.13 -25.81
CA LYS A 294 -1.51 -28.96 -24.97
C LYS A 294 -0.44 -29.20 -23.91
N ILE A 295 0.22 -28.09 -23.54
CA ILE A 295 1.08 -27.97 -22.37
C ILE A 295 0.67 -26.74 -21.56
N GLU A 296 1.07 -26.69 -20.30
CA GLU A 296 0.84 -25.56 -19.39
C GLU A 296 2.17 -25.03 -18.86
N LEU A 297 2.41 -23.71 -19.00
CA LEU A 297 3.46 -23.03 -18.27
C LEU A 297 2.88 -22.53 -16.95
N GLU A 298 3.46 -22.96 -15.84
CA GLU A 298 3.02 -22.57 -14.50
C GLU A 298 3.05 -21.06 -14.34
N ARG A 299 4.15 -20.46 -14.80
CA ARG A 299 4.40 -19.03 -14.63
C ARG A 299 5.33 -18.50 -15.71
N VAL A 300 4.99 -17.35 -16.27
CA VAL A 300 5.82 -16.60 -17.20
C VAL A 300 5.83 -15.14 -16.81
N TYR A 301 7.02 -14.58 -16.62
CA TYR A 301 7.21 -13.14 -16.47
C TYR A 301 7.63 -12.52 -17.80
N SER A 302 6.88 -11.55 -18.29
CA SER A 302 7.19 -10.80 -19.51
C SER A 302 7.32 -9.29 -19.24
N ASN A 303 8.33 -8.63 -19.81
CA ASN A 303 8.51 -7.18 -19.65
C ASN A 303 7.56 -6.34 -20.53
N GLY A 304 6.81 -6.98 -21.42
CA GLY A 304 5.81 -6.36 -22.29
C GLY A 304 4.86 -7.41 -22.85
N PRO A 305 3.89 -7.02 -23.70
CA PRO A 305 3.17 -7.98 -24.54
C PRO A 305 4.15 -8.83 -25.34
N GLY A 306 3.83 -10.10 -25.51
CA GLY A 306 4.74 -11.04 -26.15
C GLY A 306 4.13 -12.41 -26.37
N TRP A 307 4.99 -13.38 -26.66
CA TRP A 307 4.59 -14.75 -26.90
C TRP A 307 5.48 -15.73 -26.13
N ALA A 308 4.88 -16.74 -25.52
CA ALA A 308 5.59 -17.95 -25.13
C ALA A 308 5.63 -18.88 -26.36
N VAL A 309 6.81 -19.21 -26.86
CA VAL A 309 6.98 -19.97 -28.11
C VAL A 309 7.66 -21.30 -27.81
N VAL A 310 7.05 -22.39 -28.26
CA VAL A 310 7.50 -23.76 -28.04
C VAL A 310 8.18 -24.29 -29.30
N TYR A 311 9.39 -24.79 -29.12
CA TYR A 311 10.22 -25.39 -30.14
C TYR A 311 10.40 -26.88 -29.85
N PHE A 312 10.38 -27.71 -30.89
CA PHE A 312 10.81 -29.10 -30.75
C PHE A 312 12.33 -29.19 -30.54
N ASP A 313 12.78 -30.24 -29.87
CA ASP A 313 14.20 -30.53 -29.66
C ASP A 313 14.83 -31.13 -30.92
N ASN A 314 15.83 -30.45 -31.47
CA ASN A 314 16.59 -30.92 -32.61
C ASN A 314 18.02 -31.29 -32.18
N GLU A 315 18.16 -32.47 -31.56
CA GLU A 315 19.43 -32.98 -31.05
C GLU A 315 20.05 -32.08 -29.96
N GLY A 316 19.20 -31.50 -29.11
CA GLY A 316 19.58 -30.56 -28.06
C GLY A 316 19.65 -29.09 -28.50
N ASP A 317 19.49 -28.81 -29.79
CA ASP A 317 19.35 -27.45 -30.33
C ASP A 317 17.87 -27.08 -30.54
N LEU A 318 17.60 -25.78 -30.69
CA LEU A 318 16.27 -25.28 -31.06
C LEU A 318 15.88 -25.75 -32.46
N GLY A 319 14.78 -26.51 -32.55
CA GLY A 319 14.18 -26.94 -33.81
C GLY A 319 13.23 -25.89 -34.41
N LEU A 320 12.14 -26.37 -35.02
CA LEU A 320 11.05 -25.55 -35.52
C LEU A 320 10.05 -25.26 -34.39
N ILE A 321 9.30 -24.17 -34.56
CA ILE A 321 8.18 -23.82 -33.68
C ILE A 321 7.06 -24.83 -33.89
N ILE A 322 6.52 -25.34 -32.78
CA ILE A 322 5.41 -26.29 -32.78
C ILE A 322 4.19 -25.76 -32.04
N GLY A 323 4.30 -24.63 -31.33
CA GLY A 323 3.18 -24.01 -30.61
C GLY A 323 3.58 -22.65 -30.05
N PHE A 324 2.60 -21.81 -29.76
CA PHE A 324 2.80 -20.51 -29.12
C PHE A 324 1.52 -20.03 -28.43
N ALA A 325 1.66 -19.17 -27.43
CA ALA A 325 0.54 -18.50 -26.76
C ALA A 325 0.88 -17.04 -26.43
N PRO A 326 -0.10 -16.12 -26.47
CA PRO A 326 0.12 -14.72 -26.15
C PRO A 326 0.37 -14.53 -24.66
N LEU A 327 1.17 -13.52 -24.33
CA LEU A 327 1.52 -13.11 -22.98
C LEU A 327 1.17 -11.64 -22.79
N ALA A 328 0.57 -11.32 -21.65
CA ALA A 328 0.45 -9.95 -21.18
C ALA A 328 1.79 -9.47 -20.58
N ALA A 329 1.95 -8.16 -20.47
CA ALA A 329 3.04 -7.58 -19.68
C ALA A 329 2.88 -7.95 -18.19
N GLY A 330 3.98 -8.28 -17.53
CA GLY A 330 4.02 -8.71 -16.14
C GLY A 330 3.89 -10.23 -15.96
N LEU A 331 3.23 -10.62 -14.88
CA LEU A 331 3.02 -12.01 -14.46
C LEU A 331 1.89 -12.66 -15.26
N ASN A 332 2.18 -13.79 -15.89
CA ASN A 332 1.21 -14.69 -16.51
C ASN A 332 1.28 -16.04 -15.79
N GLU A 333 0.13 -16.59 -15.41
CA GLU A 333 0.03 -17.87 -14.68
C GLU A 333 -0.82 -18.86 -15.47
N ALA A 334 -0.51 -20.16 -15.36
CA ALA A 334 -1.23 -21.24 -16.03
C ALA A 334 -1.44 -20.98 -17.54
N VAL A 335 -0.36 -20.64 -18.23
CA VAL A 335 -0.38 -20.33 -19.67
C VAL A 335 -0.50 -21.63 -20.45
N GLU A 336 -1.69 -21.91 -20.97
CA GLU A 336 -1.93 -23.06 -21.85
C GLU A 336 -1.41 -22.77 -23.27
N ILE A 337 -0.67 -23.73 -23.84
CA ILE A 337 -0.11 -23.63 -25.18
C ILE A 337 -0.51 -24.86 -26.00
N GLU A 338 -1.23 -24.64 -27.09
CA GLU A 338 -1.48 -25.67 -28.09
C GLU A 338 -0.20 -25.94 -28.90
N VAL A 339 0.12 -27.22 -29.07
CA VAL A 339 1.29 -27.72 -29.79
C VAL A 339 0.89 -28.72 -30.86
N ILE A 340 1.68 -28.78 -31.94
CA ILE A 340 1.53 -29.78 -32.98
C ILE A 340 2.02 -31.13 -32.43
N GLU A 341 1.09 -31.99 -32.02
CA GLU A 341 1.37 -33.31 -31.41
C GLU A 341 2.38 -34.16 -32.20
N SER A 342 2.27 -34.16 -33.53
CA SER A 342 3.15 -34.96 -34.40
C SER A 342 4.60 -34.49 -34.42
N ALA A 343 4.88 -33.31 -33.87
CA ALA A 343 6.21 -32.72 -33.77
C ALA A 343 6.72 -32.68 -32.32
N VAL A 344 5.97 -33.21 -31.35
CA VAL A 344 6.39 -33.29 -29.95
C VAL A 344 7.55 -34.29 -29.81
N THR A 345 8.66 -33.79 -29.29
CA THR A 345 9.84 -34.59 -28.91
C THR A 345 9.85 -34.84 -27.39
N PRO A 346 10.61 -35.83 -26.88
CA PRO A 346 10.73 -36.11 -25.44
C PRO A 346 11.18 -34.91 -24.58
N GLN A 347 11.81 -33.94 -25.23
CA GLN A 347 12.21 -32.67 -24.65
C GLN A 347 11.68 -31.56 -25.54
N LEU A 348 11.22 -30.46 -24.95
CA LEU A 348 10.80 -29.25 -25.67
C LEU A 348 11.51 -28.03 -25.09
N HIS A 349 11.62 -26.99 -25.91
CA HIS A 349 12.28 -25.74 -25.56
C HIS A 349 11.31 -24.58 -25.66
N ILE A 350 11.41 -23.63 -24.73
CA ILE A 350 10.60 -22.42 -24.67
C ILE A 350 11.50 -21.19 -24.75
N LEU A 351 11.13 -20.28 -25.64
CA LEU A 351 11.65 -18.92 -25.66
C LEU A 351 10.49 -17.93 -25.60
N LEU A 352 10.75 -16.78 -24.99
CA LEU A 352 9.83 -15.65 -25.05
C LEU A 352 10.15 -14.83 -26.29
N HIS A 353 9.12 -14.35 -26.96
CA HIS A 353 9.21 -13.46 -28.11
C HIS A 353 8.50 -12.14 -27.81
N THR A 354 8.96 -11.05 -28.42
CA THR A 354 8.22 -9.78 -28.43
C THR A 354 6.95 -9.92 -29.26
N ASP A 355 5.96 -9.07 -29.00
CA ASP A 355 4.78 -8.87 -29.84
C ASP A 355 4.91 -7.49 -30.50
N ASP A 356 5.64 -7.45 -31.61
CA ASP A 356 5.91 -6.23 -32.38
C ASP A 356 4.85 -6.06 -33.48
N GLU A 357 4.82 -4.91 -34.17
CA GLU A 357 3.78 -4.69 -35.20
C GLU A 357 3.83 -5.77 -36.32
N PRO A 358 2.70 -6.43 -36.64
CA PRO A 358 1.33 -6.19 -36.14
C PRO A 358 1.02 -6.83 -34.77
N ILE A 359 0.71 -5.98 -33.78
CA ILE A 359 0.41 -6.39 -32.39
C ILE A 359 -0.74 -7.40 -32.35
N GLY A 360 -0.54 -8.50 -31.62
CA GLY A 360 -1.52 -9.56 -31.40
C GLY A 360 -1.54 -10.62 -32.49
N GLU A 361 -0.64 -10.56 -33.47
CA GLU A 361 -0.43 -11.60 -34.49
C GLU A 361 0.99 -12.12 -34.40
N PHE A 362 1.15 -13.42 -34.16
CA PHE A 362 2.49 -14.02 -34.11
C PHE A 362 3.16 -14.03 -35.51
N ASP A 363 4.15 -13.16 -35.72
CA ASP A 363 4.89 -12.98 -36.98
C ASP A 363 6.41 -13.14 -36.80
N PHE A 364 6.85 -14.40 -36.64
CA PHE A 364 8.26 -14.77 -36.66
C PHE A 364 8.65 -15.41 -38.02
N PRO A 365 9.80 -15.05 -38.62
CA PRO A 365 10.92 -14.31 -38.05
C PRO A 365 10.97 -12.80 -38.35
N GLN A 366 9.88 -12.19 -38.82
CA GLN A 366 9.92 -10.81 -39.32
C GLN A 366 9.82 -9.78 -38.20
N ALA A 367 8.77 -9.85 -37.38
CA ALA A 367 8.47 -8.89 -36.31
C ALA A 367 8.82 -9.44 -34.93
N ASP A 368 8.27 -10.60 -34.57
CA ASP A 368 8.27 -11.11 -33.19
C ASP A 368 9.55 -11.85 -32.85
N ARG A 369 10.61 -11.09 -32.59
CA ARG A 369 11.94 -11.65 -32.33
C ARG A 369 12.01 -12.21 -30.91
N PRO A 370 12.87 -13.23 -30.66
CA PRO A 370 13.11 -13.69 -29.31
C PRO A 370 13.56 -12.54 -28.40
N VAL A 371 12.99 -12.49 -27.20
CA VAL A 371 13.39 -11.54 -26.16
C VAL A 371 14.85 -11.78 -25.81
N THR A 372 15.63 -10.71 -25.77
CA THR A 372 17.05 -10.76 -25.41
C THR A 372 17.26 -10.25 -23.98
N THR A 373 18.29 -10.78 -23.34
CA THR A 373 18.80 -10.26 -22.06
C THR A 373 19.29 -8.82 -22.22
N PRO A 374 19.45 -8.04 -21.13
CA PRO A 374 19.84 -6.64 -21.22
C PRO A 374 21.16 -6.33 -21.94
N ASP A 375 22.07 -7.31 -22.05
CA ASP A 375 23.32 -7.18 -22.82
C ASP A 375 23.15 -7.54 -24.32
N GLY A 376 21.91 -7.77 -24.76
CA GLY A 376 21.53 -8.08 -26.14
C GLY A 376 21.71 -9.56 -26.52
N ARG A 377 21.97 -10.45 -25.56
CA ARG A 377 22.14 -11.89 -25.84
C ARG A 377 20.82 -12.63 -25.77
N LEU A 378 20.67 -13.63 -26.62
CA LEU A 378 19.57 -14.59 -26.50
C LEU A 378 19.73 -15.38 -25.19
N PRO A 379 18.70 -15.43 -24.32
CA PRO A 379 18.74 -16.27 -23.14
C PRO A 379 18.79 -17.75 -23.54
N ALA A 380 19.29 -18.60 -22.64
CA ALA A 380 19.15 -20.05 -22.82
C ALA A 380 17.66 -20.42 -22.82
N PRO A 381 17.20 -21.29 -23.73
CA PRO A 381 15.81 -21.69 -23.74
C PRO A 381 15.46 -22.48 -22.48
N VAL A 382 14.26 -22.24 -21.95
CA VAL A 382 13.72 -23.05 -20.85
C VAL A 382 13.30 -24.38 -21.41
N THR A 383 13.75 -25.47 -20.77
CA THR A 383 13.64 -26.82 -21.32
C THR A 383 12.94 -27.71 -20.31
N PHE A 384 12.01 -28.53 -20.79
CA PHE A 384 11.27 -29.50 -19.97
C PHE A 384 11.04 -30.80 -20.74
N ARG A 385 10.77 -31.89 -20.02
CA ARG A 385 10.48 -33.20 -20.59
C ARG A 385 8.99 -33.42 -20.79
N THR A 386 8.66 -34.02 -21.93
CA THR A 386 7.29 -34.44 -22.28
C THR A 386 7.00 -35.90 -21.93
N ASP A 387 8.03 -36.65 -21.53
CA ASP A 387 7.95 -38.06 -21.16
C ASP A 387 8.35 -38.33 -19.70
N PRO A 388 7.89 -37.53 -18.71
CA PRO A 388 8.28 -37.75 -17.30
C PRO A 388 7.81 -39.10 -16.73
N GLY A 389 6.88 -39.74 -17.43
CA GLY A 389 6.12 -40.91 -16.99
C GLY A 389 5.22 -40.61 -15.79
N ASN A 390 4.62 -41.66 -15.22
CA ASN A 390 3.66 -41.53 -14.13
C ASN A 390 4.33 -41.52 -12.76
N TYR A 391 4.08 -40.51 -11.93
CA TYR A 391 4.65 -40.42 -10.58
C TYR A 391 3.72 -39.64 -9.64
N LEU A 392 3.95 -39.81 -8.34
CA LEU A 392 3.24 -39.08 -7.29
C LEU A 392 4.22 -38.63 -6.21
N ILE A 393 3.89 -37.53 -5.55
CA ILE A 393 4.64 -37.02 -4.41
C ILE A 393 3.68 -36.92 -3.23
N THR A 394 4.08 -37.46 -2.08
CA THR A 394 3.36 -37.37 -0.82
C THR A 394 4.14 -36.53 0.19
N ARG A 395 3.46 -36.10 1.24
CA ARG A 395 4.09 -35.50 2.42
C ARG A 395 3.36 -35.92 3.68
N ASP A 396 4.09 -35.98 4.78
CA ASP A 396 3.51 -36.11 6.11
C ASP A 396 2.62 -34.90 6.39
N GLN A 397 1.47 -35.14 6.99
CA GLN A 397 0.40 -34.15 7.08
C GLN A 397 -0.60 -34.48 8.18
N PRO A 398 -1.30 -33.49 8.74
CA PRO A 398 -2.41 -33.77 9.62
C PRO A 398 -3.63 -34.29 8.87
N LEU A 399 -4.39 -35.17 9.52
CA LEU A 399 -5.71 -35.55 9.04
C LEU A 399 -6.68 -34.38 9.24
N THR A 400 -7.26 -33.87 8.16
CA THR A 400 -8.18 -32.74 8.20
C THR A 400 -9.52 -33.14 7.63
N ALA A 401 -10.57 -33.13 8.46
CA ALA A 401 -11.94 -33.43 8.05
C ALA A 401 -12.08 -34.75 7.25
N ASP A 402 -11.42 -35.82 7.73
CA ASP A 402 -11.39 -37.14 7.07
C ASP A 402 -10.87 -37.10 5.61
N THR A 403 -9.99 -36.15 5.31
CA THR A 403 -9.31 -36.04 4.01
C THR A 403 -7.80 -36.02 4.17
N VAL A 404 -7.12 -36.62 3.19
CA VAL A 404 -5.67 -36.47 3.00
C VAL A 404 -5.42 -35.66 1.73
N LEU A 405 -4.38 -34.83 1.77
CA LEU A 405 -3.95 -34.00 0.66
C LEU A 405 -2.73 -34.64 -0.01
N ILE A 406 -2.88 -35.06 -1.26
CA ILE A 406 -1.75 -35.47 -2.09
C ILE A 406 -1.28 -34.25 -2.89
N PRO A 407 -0.08 -33.71 -2.61
CA PRO A 407 0.37 -32.47 -3.22
C PRO A 407 0.39 -32.51 -4.75
N TYR A 408 0.79 -33.65 -5.32
CA TYR A 408 1.19 -33.70 -6.71
C TYR A 408 1.13 -35.11 -7.28
N VAL A 409 0.47 -35.27 -8.43
CA VAL A 409 0.44 -36.49 -9.25
C VAL A 409 0.58 -36.09 -10.71
N VAL A 410 1.47 -36.76 -11.45
CA VAL A 410 1.57 -36.64 -12.91
C VAL A 410 1.24 -37.96 -13.52
N THR A 411 0.33 -37.96 -14.50
CA THR A 411 -0.02 -39.16 -15.24
C THR A 411 -0.30 -38.86 -16.71
N ASP A 412 0.06 -39.77 -17.60
CA ASP A 412 -0.21 -39.69 -19.05
C ASP A 412 -1.51 -40.40 -19.47
N LEU A 413 -2.31 -40.88 -18.51
CA LEU A 413 -3.50 -41.69 -18.73
C LEU A 413 -4.52 -41.49 -17.61
N ASP A 414 -5.79 -41.86 -17.87
CA ASP A 414 -6.83 -41.88 -16.83
C ASP A 414 -6.44 -42.83 -15.69
N THR A 415 -6.40 -42.30 -14.47
CA THR A 415 -5.78 -42.96 -13.31
C THR A 415 -6.68 -42.87 -12.09
N TRP A 416 -6.67 -43.89 -11.24
CA TRP A 416 -7.13 -43.79 -9.87
C TRP A 416 -5.95 -43.53 -8.92
N LEU A 417 -6.07 -42.51 -8.09
CA LEU A 417 -5.23 -42.36 -6.91
C LEU A 417 -5.92 -43.06 -5.74
N VAL A 418 -5.27 -44.07 -5.20
CA VAL A 418 -5.81 -44.92 -4.13
C VAL A 418 -4.93 -44.80 -2.89
N ILE A 419 -5.58 -44.66 -1.73
CA ILE A 419 -4.93 -44.58 -0.43
C ILE A 419 -5.16 -45.89 0.30
N TYR A 420 -4.06 -46.51 0.72
CA TYR A 420 -4.03 -47.76 1.47
C TYR A 420 -3.51 -47.52 2.89
N THR A 421 -3.93 -48.36 3.84
CA THR A 421 -3.25 -48.51 5.13
C THR A 421 -1.86 -49.13 4.94
N ASP A 422 -0.97 -48.95 5.90
CA ASP A 422 0.27 -49.72 5.96
C ASP A 422 0.03 -51.13 6.50
N SER A 423 0.59 -52.12 5.80
CA SER A 423 0.67 -53.52 6.23
C SER A 423 2.11 -53.99 6.08
N ASP A 424 2.89 -53.88 7.16
CA ASP A 424 4.30 -54.28 7.22
C ASP A 424 5.18 -53.55 6.19
N GLY A 425 4.97 -52.23 6.02
CA GLY A 425 5.74 -51.43 5.08
C GLY A 425 5.33 -51.63 3.61
N GLN A 426 4.12 -52.11 3.36
CA GLN A 426 3.50 -52.28 2.04
C GLN A 426 2.03 -51.81 2.07
N PRO A 427 1.42 -51.52 0.92
CA PRO A 427 -0.01 -51.23 0.85
C PRO A 427 -0.89 -52.39 1.39
N GLY A 428 -1.78 -52.06 2.32
CA GLY A 428 -2.74 -52.97 2.97
C GLY A 428 -4.17 -52.84 2.44
N GLU A 429 -5.08 -52.32 3.27
CA GLU A 429 -6.49 -52.14 2.92
C GLU A 429 -6.75 -50.75 2.32
N ILE A 430 -7.67 -50.65 1.36
CA ILE A 430 -8.06 -49.37 0.74
C ILE A 430 -8.91 -48.57 1.72
N VAL A 431 -8.50 -47.33 2.00
CA VAL A 431 -9.21 -46.40 2.89
C VAL A 431 -9.76 -45.17 2.17
N GLY A 432 -9.28 -44.87 0.97
CA GLY A 432 -9.74 -43.76 0.14
C GLY A 432 -9.33 -43.91 -1.32
N ARG A 433 -10.05 -43.25 -2.23
CA ARG A 433 -9.73 -43.22 -3.66
C ARG A 433 -10.39 -42.05 -4.37
N ILE A 434 -9.78 -41.58 -5.46
CA ILE A 434 -10.34 -40.55 -6.35
C ILE A 434 -9.84 -40.77 -7.78
N PRO A 435 -10.67 -40.55 -8.83
CA PRO A 435 -10.18 -40.59 -10.21
C PRO A 435 -9.41 -39.31 -10.52
N LEU A 436 -8.40 -39.42 -11.37
CA LEU A 436 -7.53 -38.35 -11.83
C LEU A 436 -7.46 -38.38 -13.36
N PRO A 437 -7.71 -37.26 -14.05
CA PRO A 437 -7.46 -37.14 -15.47
C PRO A 437 -5.95 -37.20 -15.77
N PRO A 438 -5.58 -37.50 -17.03
CA PRO A 438 -4.21 -37.30 -17.51
C PRO A 438 -3.77 -35.84 -17.35
N GLY A 439 -2.47 -35.65 -17.15
CA GLY A 439 -1.81 -34.37 -16.94
C GLY A 439 -1.25 -34.21 -15.53
N ILE A 440 -1.09 -32.96 -15.12
CA ILE A 440 -0.62 -32.57 -13.80
C ILE A 440 -1.82 -32.35 -12.87
N ASN A 441 -1.87 -33.10 -11.78
CA ASN A 441 -2.90 -33.01 -10.75
C ASN A 441 -2.27 -32.48 -9.46
N ARG A 442 -2.79 -31.36 -8.93
CA ARG A 442 -2.22 -30.65 -7.76
C ARG A 442 -3.22 -30.58 -6.62
N ASN A 443 -2.72 -30.56 -5.38
CA ASN A 443 -3.53 -30.36 -4.16
C ASN A 443 -4.76 -31.29 -4.10
N ILE A 444 -4.57 -32.56 -4.42
CA ILE A 444 -5.63 -33.55 -4.57
C ILE A 444 -6.14 -33.92 -3.19
N GLN A 445 -7.40 -33.61 -2.89
CA GLN A 445 -8.04 -33.99 -1.64
C GLN A 445 -8.70 -35.36 -1.82
N VAL A 446 -8.21 -36.35 -1.09
CA VAL A 446 -8.74 -37.71 -1.11
C VAL A 446 -9.50 -37.97 0.19
N PRO A 447 -10.83 -38.20 0.13
CA PRO A 447 -11.59 -38.65 1.28
C PRO A 447 -11.08 -40.02 1.74
N VAL A 448 -10.85 -40.15 3.04
CA VAL A 448 -10.37 -41.39 3.69
C VAL A 448 -11.29 -41.77 4.84
N SER A 449 -11.33 -43.06 5.18
CA SER A 449 -12.14 -43.58 6.27
C SER A 449 -11.38 -44.61 7.09
N GLY A 450 -11.65 -44.67 8.40
CA GLY A 450 -11.04 -45.65 9.29
C GLY A 450 -9.55 -45.43 9.60
N VAL A 451 -9.05 -44.21 9.41
CA VAL A 451 -7.67 -43.82 9.71
C VAL A 451 -7.61 -42.83 10.88
N SER A 452 -6.44 -42.71 11.51
CA SER A 452 -6.20 -41.85 12.67
C SER A 452 -4.80 -41.22 12.62
N SER A 453 -4.60 -40.16 13.41
CA SER A 453 -3.25 -39.61 13.60
C SER A 453 -2.29 -40.68 14.11
N GLY A 454 -1.07 -40.68 13.57
CA GLY A 454 -0.04 -41.70 13.79
C GLY A 454 -0.03 -42.82 12.75
N ASP A 455 -1.08 -42.96 11.93
CA ASP A 455 -1.11 -43.98 10.88
C ASP A 455 -0.12 -43.65 9.76
N THR A 456 0.55 -44.68 9.25
CA THR A 456 1.27 -44.62 7.96
C THR A 456 0.33 -45.12 6.87
N LEU A 457 0.24 -44.35 5.79
CA LEU A 457 -0.59 -44.64 4.63
C LEU A 457 0.27 -44.71 3.36
N TRP A 458 -0.24 -45.40 2.34
CA TRP A 458 0.37 -45.49 1.02
C TRP A 458 -0.54 -44.87 -0.03
N ALA A 459 -0.04 -43.91 -0.79
CA ALA A 459 -0.67 -43.49 -2.03
C ALA A 459 -0.14 -44.37 -3.17
N VAL A 460 -1.05 -44.90 -4.00
CA VAL A 460 -0.72 -45.79 -5.13
C VAL A 460 -1.52 -45.34 -6.35
N LEU A 461 -0.88 -45.29 -7.52
CA LEU A 461 -1.58 -45.03 -8.79
C LEU A 461 -2.06 -46.33 -9.40
N HIS A 462 -3.31 -46.36 -9.84
CA HIS A 462 -3.95 -47.47 -10.54
C HIS A 462 -4.43 -47.01 -11.91
N LEU A 463 -4.29 -47.84 -12.95
CA LEU A 463 -4.93 -47.61 -14.24
C LEU A 463 -6.46 -47.57 -14.07
N ASP A 464 -7.14 -46.58 -14.62
CA ASP A 464 -8.59 -46.61 -14.82
C ASP A 464 -8.90 -47.38 -16.10
N ALA A 465 -9.05 -48.70 -15.97
CA ALA A 465 -9.33 -49.57 -17.09
C ALA A 465 -10.83 -49.61 -17.37
N THR A 466 -11.21 -50.13 -18.54
CA THR A 466 -12.64 -50.31 -18.85
C THR A 466 -13.32 -51.28 -17.86
N PRO A 467 -14.51 -50.95 -17.32
CA PRO A 467 -15.29 -49.72 -17.54
C PRO A 467 -14.67 -48.49 -16.85
N THR A 468 -14.44 -47.43 -17.62
CA THR A 468 -13.79 -46.20 -17.12
C THR A 468 -14.65 -45.50 -16.08
N ASN A 469 -14.01 -44.76 -15.18
CA ASN A 469 -14.60 -44.12 -14.02
C ASN A 469 -15.26 -45.09 -13.02
N GLU A 470 -14.85 -46.37 -13.01
CA GLU A 470 -15.32 -47.36 -12.05
C GLU A 470 -14.16 -48.16 -11.45
N PHE A 471 -13.75 -47.80 -10.22
CA PHE A 471 -12.70 -48.53 -9.53
C PHE A 471 -13.12 -49.97 -9.19
N ASN A 472 -12.46 -50.94 -9.81
CA ASN A 472 -12.80 -52.37 -9.76
C ASN A 472 -11.65 -53.31 -9.35
N PHE A 473 -10.47 -52.79 -8.95
CA PHE A 473 -9.39 -53.60 -8.38
C PHE A 473 -9.78 -54.20 -6.99
N PRO A 474 -9.36 -55.43 -6.65
CA PRO A 474 -8.49 -56.33 -7.41
C PRO A 474 -9.21 -57.31 -8.34
N ASP A 475 -10.53 -57.36 -8.31
CA ASP A 475 -11.32 -58.39 -9.01
C ASP A 475 -11.63 -58.04 -10.48
N GLY A 476 -11.38 -56.79 -10.88
CA GLY A 476 -11.61 -56.25 -12.21
C GLY A 476 -10.33 -56.02 -13.03
N ASN A 477 -10.38 -55.01 -13.91
CA ASN A 477 -9.32 -54.71 -14.88
C ASN A 477 -8.34 -53.62 -14.41
N ASP A 478 -8.70 -52.83 -13.40
CA ASP A 478 -7.82 -51.80 -12.86
C ASP A 478 -6.61 -52.47 -12.22
N THR A 479 -5.42 -51.94 -12.46
CA THR A 479 -4.17 -52.51 -11.93
C THR A 479 -3.22 -51.40 -11.48
N PRO A 480 -2.37 -51.63 -10.47
CA PRO A 480 -1.37 -50.66 -10.07
C PRO A 480 -0.45 -50.30 -11.23
N LEU A 481 -0.22 -49.01 -11.46
CA LEU A 481 0.71 -48.52 -12.46
C LEU A 481 2.15 -48.88 -12.06
N LEU A 482 2.94 -49.28 -13.04
CA LEU A 482 4.32 -49.71 -12.83
C LEU A 482 5.30 -48.74 -13.50
N ARG A 483 6.40 -48.44 -12.80
CA ARG A 483 7.58 -47.75 -13.34
C ARG A 483 8.80 -48.61 -13.10
N ASN A 484 9.51 -48.98 -14.17
CA ASN A 484 10.67 -49.88 -14.11
C ASN A 484 10.39 -51.21 -13.37
N GLY A 485 9.16 -51.74 -13.53
CA GLY A 485 8.72 -52.99 -12.89
C GLY A 485 8.27 -52.87 -11.43
N ASN A 486 8.32 -51.68 -10.83
CA ASN A 486 7.84 -51.43 -9.47
C ASN A 486 6.54 -50.63 -9.49
N ILE A 487 5.67 -50.86 -8.51
CA ILE A 487 4.45 -50.08 -8.33
C ILE A 487 4.81 -48.61 -8.09
N ILE A 488 4.08 -47.70 -8.74
CA ILE A 488 4.18 -46.27 -8.48
C ILE A 488 3.39 -45.97 -7.21
N GLN A 489 4.12 -45.88 -6.10
CA GLN A 489 3.58 -45.67 -4.77
C GLN A 489 4.49 -44.79 -3.93
N SER A 490 3.93 -44.09 -2.95
CA SER A 490 4.70 -43.33 -1.95
C SER A 490 4.01 -43.40 -0.59
N PRO A 491 4.74 -43.68 0.50
CA PRO A 491 4.19 -43.65 1.84
C PRO A 491 4.11 -42.21 2.38
N PHE A 492 3.28 -41.99 3.40
CA PHE A 492 3.26 -40.78 4.21
C PHE A 492 2.62 -41.04 5.57
N MET A 493 2.94 -40.22 6.56
CA MET A 493 2.42 -40.32 7.91
C MET A 493 1.34 -39.27 8.18
N LEU A 494 0.28 -39.69 8.86
CA LEU A 494 -0.65 -38.76 9.48
C LEU A 494 -0.05 -38.26 10.79
N VAL A 495 0.23 -36.96 10.88
CA VAL A 495 0.80 -36.33 12.07
C VAL A 495 -0.26 -35.56 12.85
N ASP A 496 0.00 -35.28 14.12
CA ASP A 496 -0.92 -34.45 14.92
C ASP A 496 -0.97 -33.02 14.37
N THR A 497 -2.13 -32.38 14.49
CA THR A 497 -2.26 -30.93 14.26
C THR A 497 -1.42 -30.20 15.32
N PRO A 498 -0.55 -29.25 14.92
CA PRO A 498 0.30 -28.51 15.84
C PRO A 498 -0.46 -27.62 16.83
#